data_AF-A0A2T2ZH34-F1
#
_entry.id   AF-A0A2T2ZH34-F1
#
_cell.length_a   1.000
_cell.length_b   1.000
_cell.length_c   1.000
_cell.angle_alpha   90.00
_cell.angle_beta   90.00
_cell.angle_gamma   90.00
#
_symmetry.space_group_name_H-M   'P 1'
#
loop_
_entity.id
_entity.type
_entity.pdbx_description
1 polymer ?
#
loop_
_entity_poly.entity_id
_entity_poly.type
_entity_poly.pdbx_seq_one_letter_code
_entity_poly.pdbx_strand_id
1 'polypeptide(L)'
;MSRPLISALGTGVAAGSIVSFVLPLAIWPGEARLTAPLFCRAPYLDPMVVSDTFHDSEGTSVNYTLYCVSERGALTDEGFVLPFLTLFAAHIVLFTAVVLVAMLWARKPSVTPAENGAVEL
;
A
#
# COMPACT_ATOMS: atom_id res chain seq x y z
N MET A 1 -16.01 -21.05 -6.30
CA MET A 1 -15.55 -19.64 -6.21
C MET A 1 -14.38 -19.42 -5.23
N SER A 2 -14.07 -20.34 -4.31
CA SER A 2 -13.06 -20.17 -3.27
C SER A 2 -11.60 -20.18 -3.76
N ARG A 3 -11.22 -21.05 -4.72
CA ARG A 3 -9.84 -21.14 -5.24
C ARG A 3 -9.27 -19.82 -5.80
N PRO A 4 -9.98 -19.05 -6.66
CA PRO A 4 -9.46 -17.75 -7.13
C PRO A 4 -9.37 -16.72 -6.01
N LEU A 5 -10.29 -16.74 -5.05
CA LEU A 5 -10.26 -15.82 -3.90
C LEU A 5 -9.01 -16.08 -3.03
N ILE A 6 -8.73 -17.34 -2.74
CA ILE A 6 -7.54 -17.75 -1.96
C ILE A 6 -6.26 -17.34 -2.70
N SER A 7 -6.21 -17.54 -4.03
CA SER A 7 -5.06 -17.12 -4.83
C SER A 7 -4.85 -15.60 -4.79
N ALA A 8 -5.91 -14.80 -4.97
CA ALA A 8 -5.81 -13.35 -4.91
C ALA A 8 -5.42 -12.83 -3.52
N LEU A 9 -5.96 -13.46 -2.47
CA LEU A 9 -5.60 -13.11 -1.11
C LEU A 9 -4.12 -13.44 -0.85
N GLY A 10 -3.66 -14.64 -1.24
CA GLY A 10 -2.26 -15.03 -1.10
C GLY A 10 -1.31 -14.09 -1.84
N THR A 11 -1.63 -13.74 -3.09
CA THR A 11 -0.84 -12.77 -3.87
C THR A 11 -0.86 -11.38 -3.22
N GLY A 12 -2.02 -10.93 -2.73
CA GLY A 12 -2.13 -9.63 -2.05
C GLY A 12 -1.32 -9.55 -0.77
N VAL A 13 -1.34 -10.60 0.06
CA VAL A 13 -0.54 -10.68 1.28
C VAL A 13 0.96 -10.67 0.94
N ALA A 14 1.39 -11.46 -0.05
CA ALA A 14 2.79 -11.55 -0.44
C ALA A 14 3.31 -10.23 -1.04
N ALA A 15 2.62 -9.70 -2.05
CA ALA A 15 3.02 -8.46 -2.73
C ALA A 15 2.91 -7.25 -1.80
N GLY A 16 1.83 -7.16 -1.01
CA GLY A 16 1.64 -6.14 0.00
C GLY A 16 2.76 -6.14 1.02
N SER A 17 3.14 -7.32 1.54
CA SER A 17 4.24 -7.43 2.50
C SER A 17 5.58 -6.98 1.91
N ILE A 18 5.91 -7.44 0.70
CA ILE A 18 7.17 -7.03 0.05
C ILE A 18 7.21 -5.51 -0.11
N VAL A 19 6.12 -4.90 -0.58
CA VAL A 19 6.03 -3.46 -0.75
C VAL A 19 6.18 -2.73 0.57
N SER A 20 5.42 -3.11 1.59
CA SER A 20 5.43 -2.43 2.88
C SER A 20 6.74 -2.61 3.66
N PHE A 21 7.50 -3.69 3.48
CA PHE A 21 8.78 -3.87 4.19
C PHE A 21 9.98 -3.30 3.44
N VAL A 22 9.97 -3.28 2.10
CA VAL A 22 11.14 -2.89 1.30
C VAL A 22 11.11 -1.41 0.92
N LEU A 23 9.93 -0.83 0.70
CA LEU A 23 9.76 0.54 0.23
C LEU A 23 9.61 1.64 1.30
N PRO A 24 9.60 1.38 2.63
CA PRO A 24 9.47 2.46 3.61
C PRO A 24 10.50 3.57 3.47
N LEU A 25 11.73 3.24 3.04
CA LEU A 25 12.81 4.22 2.96
C LEU A 25 12.54 5.37 1.97
N ALA A 26 11.77 5.13 0.91
CA ALA A 26 11.55 6.10 -0.17
C ALA A 26 10.10 6.55 -0.31
N ILE A 27 9.15 5.64 -0.07
CA ILE A 27 7.72 5.87 -0.36
C ILE A 27 6.94 6.31 0.88
N TRP A 28 7.40 5.92 2.07
CA TRP A 28 6.70 6.18 3.32
C TRP A 28 6.44 7.66 3.62
N PRO A 29 7.35 8.62 3.36
CA PRO A 29 7.04 10.04 3.58
C PRO A 29 5.86 10.53 2.72
N GLY A 30 5.77 10.05 1.48
CA GLY A 30 4.69 10.40 0.56
C GLY A 30 3.36 9.75 0.96
N GLU A 31 3.38 8.45 1.28
CA GLU A 31 2.19 7.73 1.72
C GLU A 31 1.67 8.25 3.07
N ALA A 32 2.56 8.50 4.02
CA ALA A 32 2.22 9.07 5.31
C ALA A 32 1.57 10.45 5.15
N ARG A 33 2.03 11.28 4.21
CA ARG A 33 1.38 12.57 3.90
C ARG A 33 -0.04 12.40 3.38
N LEU A 34 -0.28 11.39 2.53
CA LEU A 34 -1.61 11.10 1.99
C LEU A 34 -2.55 10.54 3.07
N THR A 35 -2.04 9.70 3.97
CA THR A 35 -2.83 9.10 5.06
C THR A 35 -2.86 9.93 6.33
N ALA A 36 -2.12 11.04 6.38
CA ALA A 36 -2.00 11.90 7.56
C ALA A 36 -3.32 12.33 8.18
N PRO A 37 -4.40 12.65 7.43
CA PRO A 37 -5.69 13.00 8.04
C PRO A 37 -6.32 11.90 8.90
N LEU A 38 -5.85 10.65 8.79
CA LEU A 38 -6.31 9.54 9.64
C LEU A 38 -5.67 9.57 11.04
N PHE A 39 -4.49 10.19 11.16
CA PHE A 39 -3.67 10.18 12.38
C PHE A 39 -3.58 11.59 12.98
N CYS A 40 -3.20 12.58 12.17
CA CYS A 40 -3.08 13.98 12.56
C CYS A 40 -4.45 14.60 12.83
N ARG A 41 -4.64 15.12 14.04
CA ARG A 41 -5.87 15.83 14.46
C ARG A 41 -5.57 17.26 14.83
N ALA A 42 -6.55 18.14 14.62
CA ALA A 42 -6.45 19.53 15.06
C ALA A 42 -6.05 19.61 16.56
N PRO A 43 -5.07 20.44 16.93
CA PRO A 43 -4.43 21.50 16.12
C PRO A 43 -3.16 21.09 15.34
N TYR A 44 -2.82 19.79 15.27
CA TYR A 44 -1.61 19.26 14.61
C TYR A 44 -2.02 18.60 13.29
N LEU A 45 -1.99 19.36 12.19
CA LEU A 45 -2.54 18.92 10.89
C LEU A 45 -1.45 18.55 9.88
N ASP A 46 -0.22 19.03 10.07
CA ASP A 46 0.86 18.84 9.11
C ASP A 46 1.67 17.58 9.44
N PRO A 47 1.64 16.53 8.59
CA PRO A 47 2.44 15.34 8.82
C PRO A 47 3.92 15.58 8.50
N MET A 48 4.78 15.08 9.37
CA MET A 48 6.22 15.06 9.20
C MET A 48 6.75 13.67 9.55
N VAL A 49 7.33 13.00 8.57
CA VAL A 49 8.00 11.72 8.76
C VAL A 49 9.49 11.97 8.99
N VAL A 50 10.01 11.45 10.09
CA VAL A 50 11.42 11.54 10.44
C VAL A 50 12.04 10.15 10.37
N SER A 51 13.18 10.05 9.71
CA SER A 51 14.02 8.85 9.70
C SER A 51 15.16 9.03 10.69
N ASP A 52 15.12 8.31 11.80
CA ASP A 52 16.15 8.31 12.83
C ASP A 52 17.13 7.16 12.58
N THR A 53 18.35 7.51 12.19
CA THR A 53 19.41 6.53 11.92
C THR A 53 20.32 6.39 13.14
N PHE A 54 20.27 5.24 13.81
CA PHE A 54 21.14 4.92 14.95
C PHE A 54 22.35 4.11 14.49
N HIS A 55 23.50 4.40 15.09
CA HIS A 55 24.74 3.65 14.89
C HIS A 55 25.13 3.06 16.24
N ASP A 56 25.06 1.74 16.36
CA ASP A 56 25.44 1.00 17.55
C ASP A 56 26.48 -0.07 17.22
N SER A 57 26.85 -0.90 18.20
CA SER A 57 27.80 -1.99 18.01
C SER A 57 27.28 -3.13 17.13
N GLU A 58 25.98 -3.19 16.86
CA GLU A 58 25.33 -4.20 16.02
C GLU A 58 25.15 -3.71 14.57
N GLY A 59 25.25 -2.41 14.33
CA GLY A 59 25.34 -1.81 13.00
C GLY A 59 24.60 -0.49 12.88
N THR A 60 24.10 -0.21 11.67
CA THR A 60 23.26 0.95 11.39
C THR A 60 21.80 0.49 11.36
N SER A 61 20.98 1.01 12.27
CA SER A 61 19.52 0.80 12.26
C SER A 61 18.82 2.10 11.88
N VAL A 62 17.71 1.99 11.14
CA VAL A 62 16.88 3.14 10.76
C VAL A 62 15.50 2.93 11.33
N ASN A 63 15.05 3.87 12.15
CA ASN A 63 13.68 3.94 12.65
C ASN A 63 12.95 5.09 11.97
N TYR A 64 11.63 4.98 11.92
CA TYR A 64 10.76 5.92 11.24
C TYR A 64 9.65 6.35 12.17
N THR A 65 9.47 7.65 12.34
CA THR A 65 8.45 8.19 13.26
C THR A 65 7.58 9.20 12.54
N LEU A 66 6.26 9.07 12.69
CA LEU A 66 5.31 10.07 12.23
C LEU A 66 5.07 11.09 13.33
N TYR A 67 5.39 12.35 13.03
CA TYR A 67 5.01 13.49 13.85
C TYR A 67 3.90 14.28 13.14
N CYS A 68 2.98 14.83 13.92
CA CYS A 68 2.06 15.84 13.43
C CYS A 68 2.46 17.20 13.99
N VAL A 69 2.51 18.20 13.12
CA VAL A 69 2.99 19.55 13.41
C VAL A 69 1.79 20.50 13.39
N SER A 70 1.77 21.41 14.35
CA SER A 70 0.83 22.54 14.36
C SER A 70 1.41 23.73 13.59
N GLU A 71 0.56 24.68 13.21
CA GLU A 71 0.94 25.96 12.59
C GLU A 71 1.99 26.76 13.39
N ARG A 72 2.10 26.50 14.71
CA ARG A 72 3.08 27.17 15.60
C ARG A 72 4.37 26.36 15.79
N GLY A 73 4.54 25.26 15.06
CA GLY A 73 5.70 24.38 15.15
C GLY A 73 5.72 23.46 16.36
N ALA A 74 4.63 23.38 17.14
CA ALA A 74 4.52 22.34 18.18
C ALA A 74 4.33 20.97 17.52
N LEU A 75 4.99 19.96 18.07
CA LEU A 75 4.99 18.58 17.58
C LEU A 75 4.16 17.67 18.48
N THR A 76 3.50 16.68 17.89
CA THR A 76 2.96 15.52 18.58
C THR A 76 3.42 14.24 17.88
N ASP A 77 3.74 13.23 18.67
CA ASP A 77 4.25 11.94 18.20
C ASP A 77 3.09 10.96 18.03
N GLU A 78 2.85 10.53 16.79
CA GLU A 78 1.85 9.50 16.45
C GLU A 78 2.49 8.10 16.29
N GLY A 79 3.82 8.02 16.35
CA GLY A 79 4.59 6.79 16.29
C GLY A 79 4.68 6.16 14.89
N PHE A 80 5.19 4.93 14.85
CA PHE A 80 5.39 4.17 13.62
C PHE A 80 4.30 3.12 13.38
N VAL A 81 3.95 2.37 14.43
CA VAL A 81 3.27 1.07 14.30
C VAL A 81 1.88 1.21 13.71
N LEU A 82 1.06 2.14 14.22
CA LEU A 82 -0.31 2.30 13.75
C LEU A 82 -0.37 2.82 12.30
N PRO A 83 0.38 3.87 11.93
CA PRO A 83 0.52 4.28 10.53
C PRO A 83 1.01 3.16 9.61
N PHE A 84 2.05 2.42 10.03
CA PHE A 84 2.60 1.31 9.28
C PHE A 84 1.59 0.20 9.03
N LEU A 85 0.87 -0.26 10.07
CA LEU A 85 -0.13 -1.33 9.95
C LEU A 85 -1.30 -0.91 9.07
N THR A 86 -1.68 0.37 9.11
CA THR A 86 -2.75 0.91 8.27
C THR A 86 -2.36 0.88 6.80
N LEU A 87 -1.14 1.33 6.48
CA LEU A 87 -0.59 1.27 5.12
C LEU A 87 -0.40 -0.18 4.66
N PHE A 88 0.13 -1.05 5.52
CA PHE A 88 0.28 -2.47 5.25
C PHE A 88 -1.05 -3.13 4.86
N ALA A 89 -2.10 -2.89 5.65
CA ALA A 89 -3.44 -3.37 5.33
C ALA A 89 -3.95 -2.80 3.99
N ALA A 90 -3.72 -1.51 3.73
CA ALA A 90 -4.10 -0.87 2.47
C ALA A 90 -3.39 -1.48 1.26
N HIS A 91 -2.09 -1.76 1.34
CA HIS A 91 -1.34 -2.42 0.27
C HIS A 91 -1.89 -3.82 -0.02
N ILE A 92 -2.15 -4.63 1.02
CA ILE A 92 -2.74 -5.98 0.84
C ILE A 92 -4.08 -5.88 0.13
N VAL A 93 -4.98 -5.00 0.60
CA VAL A 93 -6.30 -4.81 0.00
C VAL A 93 -6.18 -4.38 -1.47
N LEU A 94 -5.27 -3.42 -1.76
CA LEU A 94 -5.05 -2.92 -3.11
C LEU A 94 -4.58 -4.03 -4.05
N PHE A 95 -3.56 -4.80 -3.67
CA PHE A 95 -3.05 -5.90 -4.50
C PHE A 95 -4.08 -7.02 -4.67
N THR A 96 -4.79 -7.40 -3.61
CA THR A 96 -5.87 -8.38 -3.71
C THR A 96 -6.96 -7.90 -4.68
N ALA A 97 -7.38 -6.64 -4.60
CA ALA A 97 -8.40 -6.07 -5.49
C ALA A 97 -7.93 -6.07 -6.95
N VAL A 98 -6.69 -5.64 -7.22
CA VAL A 98 -6.10 -5.63 -8.57
C VAL A 98 -6.07 -7.04 -9.16
N VAL A 99 -5.61 -8.04 -8.39
CA VAL A 99 -5.54 -9.43 -8.84
C VAL A 99 -6.94 -9.99 -9.10
N LEU A 100 -7.92 -9.68 -8.23
CA LEU A 100 -9.32 -10.08 -8.46
C LEU A 100 -9.88 -9.48 -9.75
N VAL A 101 -9.70 -8.18 -9.98
CA VAL A 101 -10.17 -7.50 -11.19
C VAL A 101 -9.51 -8.11 -12.43
N ALA A 102 -8.19 -8.31 -12.41
CA ALA A 102 -7.45 -8.92 -13.52
C ALA A 102 -7.96 -10.33 -13.84
N MET A 103 -8.21 -11.16 -12.81
CA MET A 103 -8.78 -12.49 -13.02
C MET A 103 -10.21 -12.44 -13.55
N LEU A 104 -11.04 -11.49 -13.11
CA LEU A 104 -12.40 -11.32 -13.62
C LEU A 104 -12.39 -10.87 -15.09
N TRP A 105 -11.43 -10.04 -15.49
CA TRP A 105 -11.25 -9.62 -16.88
C TRP A 105 -10.72 -10.75 -17.76
N ALA A 106 -9.74 -11.53 -17.28
CA ALA A 106 -9.21 -12.69 -18.00
C ALA A 106 -10.25 -13.81 -18.19
N ARG A 107 -11.30 -13.84 -17.35
CA ARG A 107 -12.41 -14.80 -17.44
C ARG A 107 -13.51 -14.37 -18.41
N LYS A 108 -13.52 -13.13 -18.90
CA LYS A 108 -14.48 -12.76 -19.95
C LYS A 108 -14.08 -13.52 -21.21
N PRO A 109 -14.95 -14.40 -21.76
CA PRO A 109 -14.66 -15.02 -23.04
C PRO A 109 -14.54 -13.89 -24.05
N SER A 110 -13.37 -13.78 -24.67
CA SER A 110 -13.20 -13.02 -25.90
C SER A 110 -14.26 -13.54 -26.88
N VAL A 111 -15.28 -12.74 -27.14
CA VAL A 111 -16.21 -13.02 -28.24
C VAL A 111 -15.38 -12.93 -29.50
N THR A 112 -14.87 -14.06 -29.97
CA THR A 112 -14.34 -14.20 -31.32
C THR A 112 -15.50 -13.85 -32.25
N PRO A 113 -15.37 -12.83 -33.13
CA PRO A 113 -16.37 -12.64 -34.17
C PRO A 113 -16.46 -13.95 -34.94
N ALA A 114 -17.66 -14.53 -34.95
CA ALA A 114 -17.93 -15.74 -35.70
C ALA A 114 -17.46 -15.53 -37.14
N GLU A 115 -16.63 -16.46 -37.59
CA GLU A 115 -16.32 -16.72 -38.98
C GLU A 115 -17.65 -16.87 -39.73
N ASN A 116 -18.10 -15.79 -40.37
CA ASN A 116 -19.23 -15.85 -41.29
C ASN A 116 -18.75 -16.57 -42.54
N GLY A 117 -19.23 -17.80 -42.73
CA GLY A 117 -18.91 -18.64 -43.86
C GLY A 117 -19.45 -18.14 -45.21
N ALA A 118 -18.92 -18.80 -46.25
CA ALA A 118 -19.50 -19.05 -47.56
C ALA A 118 -19.76 -17.85 -48.49
N VAL A 119 -18.97 -17.77 -49.56
CA VAL A 119 -19.53 -17.81 -50.92
C VAL A 119 -18.61 -18.72 -51.77
N GLU A 120 -19.11 -19.89 -52.15
CA GLU A 120 -18.59 -20.64 -53.30
C GLU A 120 -18.80 -19.82 -54.58
N LEU A 121 -17.73 -19.61 -55.35
CA LEU A 121 -17.76 -19.35 -56.79
C LEU A 121 -16.50 -19.97 -57.43
#